data_AF-A0A9W6KH68-F1
#
_entry.id   AF-A0A9W6KH68-F1
#
_cell.length_a   1.000
_cell.length_b   1.000
_cell.length_c   1.000
_cell.angle_alpha   90.00
_cell.angle_beta   90.00
_cell.angle_gamma   90.00
#
_symmetry.space_group_name_H-M   'P 1'
#
loop_
_entity.id
_entity.type
_entity.pdbx_description
1 polymer ?
#
loop_
_entity_poly.entity_id
_entity_poly.type
_entity_poly.pdbx_seq_one_letter_code
_entity_poly.pdbx_strand_id
1 'polypeptide(L)'
;MSQNLQFALQAAWKVLLVGLLLGAGLPALFALGVRSLAWGAGGAAEVTEDGTVAKAQPAGTVIGWVCFAVVLLGVVLGITFIVASGFGKALSFEHVYPTIVNKK
;
A
#
# COMPACT_ATOMS: atom_id res chain seq x y z
N MET A 1 12.58 35.58 -11.93
CA MET A 1 13.11 34.22 -12.18
C MET A 1 13.18 33.37 -10.90
N SER A 2 13.80 33.85 -9.81
CA SER A 2 13.99 33.10 -8.55
C SER A 2 12.70 32.68 -7.83
N GLN A 3 11.66 33.52 -7.84
CA GLN A 3 10.36 33.23 -7.21
C GLN A 3 9.63 32.04 -7.87
N ASN A 4 9.67 31.95 -9.20
CA ASN A 4 9.06 30.85 -9.94
C ASN A 4 9.75 29.51 -9.62
N LEU A 5 11.08 29.54 -9.45
CA LEU A 5 11.86 28.37 -9.07
C LEU A 5 11.51 27.90 -7.65
N GLN A 6 11.30 28.83 -6.71
CA GLN A 6 10.85 28.50 -5.36
C GLN A 6 9.47 27.84 -5.36
N PHE A 7 8.50 28.38 -6.11
CA PHE A 7 7.17 27.77 -6.23
C PHE A 7 7.21 26.40 -6.90
N ALA A 8 8.01 26.26 -7.97
CA ALA A 8 8.20 24.98 -8.65
C ALA A 8 8.81 23.93 -7.73
N LEU A 9 9.84 24.27 -6.96
CA LEU A 9 10.46 23.35 -6.01
C LEU A 9 9.50 22.94 -4.89
N GLN A 10 8.70 23.88 -4.39
CA GLN A 10 7.71 23.62 -3.35
C GLN A 10 6.57 22.70 -3.84
N ALA A 11 6.11 22.90 -5.07
CA ALA A 11 5.15 22.01 -5.72
C ALA A 11 5.76 20.63 -6.01
N ALA A 12 6.97 20.58 -6.57
CA ALA A 12 7.67 19.35 -6.92
C ALA A 12 7.90 18.47 -5.68
N TRP A 13 8.34 19.04 -4.55
CA TRP A 13 8.54 18.30 -3.31
C TRP A 13 7.24 17.68 -2.78
N LYS A 14 6.12 18.42 -2.83
CA LYS A 14 4.80 17.89 -2.46
C LYS A 14 4.36 16.75 -3.36
N VAL A 15 4.52 16.90 -4.68
CA VAL A 15 4.15 15.84 -5.65
C VAL A 15 5.04 14.62 -5.48
N LEU A 16 6.34 14.80 -5.26
CA LEU A 16 7.28 13.72 -4.98
C LEU A 16 6.86 12.95 -3.73
N LEU A 17 6.56 13.65 -2.63
CA LEU A 17 6.11 13.02 -1.39
C LEU A 17 4.82 12.24 -1.57
N VAL A 18 3.81 12.84 -2.21
CA VAL A 18 2.51 12.18 -2.43
C VAL A 18 2.67 11.00 -3.39
N GLY A 19 3.44 11.15 -4.47
CA GLY A 19 3.73 10.09 -5.43
C GLY A 19 4.53 8.94 -4.83
N LEU A 20 5.49 9.22 -3.94
CA LEU A 20 6.25 8.21 -3.24
C LEU A 20 5.37 7.46 -2.23
N LEU A 21 4.58 8.18 -1.43
CA LEU A 21 3.70 7.56 -0.43
C LEU A 21 2.58 6.74 -1.09
N LEU A 22 1.89 7.30 -2.08
CA LEU A 22 0.76 6.61 -2.73
C LEU A 22 1.22 5.59 -3.77
N GLY A 23 2.32 5.85 -4.47
CA GLY A 23 2.87 4.97 -5.50
C GLY A 23 3.74 3.85 -4.92
N ALA A 24 4.76 4.20 -4.12
CA ALA A 24 5.71 3.22 -3.57
C ALA A 24 5.31 2.67 -2.19
N GLY A 25 4.38 3.31 -1.48
CA GLY A 25 3.89 2.81 -0.19
C GLY A 25 3.18 1.45 -0.30
N LEU A 26 2.39 1.24 -1.36
CA LEU A 26 1.69 -0.03 -1.58
C LEU A 26 2.67 -1.18 -1.93
N PRO A 27 3.63 -1.01 -2.84
CA PRO A 27 4.74 -1.95 -3.04
C PRO A 27 5.55 -2.24 -1.76
N ALA A 28 5.80 -1.23 -0.93
CA ALA A 28 6.51 -1.43 0.34
C ALA A 28 5.70 -2.31 1.31
N LEU A 29 4.38 -2.11 1.42
CA LEU A 29 3.50 -2.97 2.21
C LEU A 29 3.46 -4.41 1.68
N PHE A 30 3.47 -4.59 0.35
CA PHE A 30 3.55 -5.90 -0.28
C PHE A 30 4.87 -6.61 0.09
N ALA A 31 6.00 -5.90 0.00
CA ALA A 31 7.31 -6.44 0.39
C ALA A 31 7.36 -6.82 1.88
N LEU A 32 6.75 -6.01 2.76
CA LEU A 32 6.60 -6.35 4.17
C LEU A 32 5.74 -7.61 4.37
N GLY A 33 4.65 -7.76 3.62
CA GLY A 33 3.82 -8.98 3.66
C GLY A 33 4.58 -10.24 3.25
N VAL A 34 5.41 -10.16 2.19
CA VAL A 34 6.30 -11.25 1.77
C VAL A 34 7.32 -11.57 2.86
N ARG A 35 7.94 -10.55 3.48
CA ARG A 35 8.90 -10.75 4.58
C ARG A 35 8.24 -11.40 5.80
N SER A 36 7.03 -10.97 6.17
CA SER A 36 6.26 -11.55 7.27
C SER A 36 5.88 -13.01 7.00
N LEU A 37 5.52 -13.36 5.76
CA LEU A 37 5.21 -14.73 5.38
C LEU A 37 6.46 -15.63 5.40
N ALA A 38 7.61 -15.12 4.96
CA ALA A 38 8.89 -15.83 5.05
C ALA A 38 9.27 -16.11 6.51
N TRP A 39 9.09 -15.13 7.40
CA TRP A 39 9.28 -15.32 8.84
C TRP A 39 8.26 -16.29 9.44
N GLY A 40 7.01 -16.26 8.96
CA GLY A 40 5.94 -17.14 9.42
C GLY A 40 6.11 -18.61 9.03
N ALA A 41 6.71 -18.87 7.87
CA ALA A 41 6.98 -20.22 7.39
C ALA A 41 7.97 -20.98 8.31
N GLY A 42 8.92 -20.28 8.94
CA GLY A 42 10.02 -20.91 9.69
C GLY A 42 10.77 -21.96 8.85
N GLY A 43 11.57 -22.82 9.49
CA GLY A 43 12.24 -23.89 8.76
C GLY A 43 13.55 -23.45 8.10
N ALA A 44 13.90 -24.09 6.97
CA ALA A 44 15.13 -23.84 6.20
C ALA A 44 15.26 -22.40 5.61
N ALA A 45 14.22 -21.57 5.74
CA ALA A 45 14.23 -20.16 5.32
C ALA A 45 14.88 -19.22 6.35
N GLU A 46 15.02 -19.64 7.60
CA GLU A 46 15.60 -18.86 8.70
C GLU A 46 16.55 -19.80 9.49
N VAL A 47 17.82 -19.83 9.10
CA VAL A 47 18.89 -20.48 9.89
C VAL A 47 19.24 -19.51 11.02
N THR A 48 18.94 -19.88 12.26
CA THR A 48 19.38 -19.10 13.43
C THR A 48 20.91 -19.16 13.51
N GLU A 49 21.59 -18.14 14.02
CA GLU A 49 23.07 -18.13 14.10
C GLU A 49 23.65 -19.36 14.84
N ASP A 50 22.86 -19.97 15.73
CA ASP A 50 23.19 -21.20 16.45
C ASP A 50 22.96 -22.51 15.64
N GLY A 51 22.67 -22.42 14.34
CA GLY A 51 22.46 -23.59 13.47
C GLY A 51 21.15 -24.35 13.71
N THR A 52 20.27 -23.82 14.57
CA THR A 52 18.95 -24.40 14.84
C THR A 52 17.91 -23.89 13.83
N VAL A 53 17.03 -24.79 13.40
CA VAL A 53 15.95 -24.49 12.46
C VAL A 53 14.92 -23.62 13.20
N ALA A 54 14.67 -22.40 12.72
CA ALA A 54 13.70 -21.51 13.35
C ALA A 54 12.29 -22.13 13.35
N LYS A 55 11.61 -22.07 14.50
CA LYS A 55 10.25 -22.61 14.66
C LYS A 55 9.26 -21.78 13.83
N ALA A 56 8.41 -22.45 13.06
CA ALA A 56 7.33 -21.79 12.30
C ALA A 56 6.47 -20.91 13.22
N GLN A 57 6.32 -19.63 12.87
CA GLN A 57 5.53 -18.66 13.62
C GLN A 57 4.24 -18.36 12.88
N PRO A 58 3.10 -19.00 13.23
CA PRO A 58 1.83 -18.80 12.52
C PRO A 58 1.37 -17.33 12.52
N ALA A 59 1.81 -16.54 13.51
CA ALA A 59 1.58 -15.10 13.56
C ALA A 59 2.18 -14.35 12.35
N GLY A 60 3.36 -14.73 11.86
CA GLY A 60 3.99 -14.10 10.69
C GLY A 60 3.18 -14.30 9.42
N THR A 61 2.61 -15.50 9.24
CA THR A 61 1.70 -15.82 8.14
C THR A 61 0.43 -14.98 8.18
N VAL A 62 -0.18 -14.83 9.35
CA VAL A 62 -1.39 -13.99 9.53
C VAL A 62 -1.09 -12.53 9.19
N ILE A 63 0.01 -11.98 9.69
CA ILE A 63 0.43 -10.60 9.40
C ILE A 63 0.68 -10.41 7.89
N GLY A 64 1.33 -11.38 7.24
CA GLY A 64 1.54 -11.35 5.79
C GLY A 64 0.23 -11.26 5.01
N TRP A 65 -0.74 -12.10 5.34
CA TRP A 65 -2.08 -12.07 4.72
C TRP A 65 -2.83 -10.75 4.96
N VAL A 66 -2.73 -10.18 6.16
CA VAL A 66 -3.31 -8.86 6.47
C VAL A 66 -2.68 -7.78 5.60
N CYS A 67 -1.35 -7.77 5.42
CA CYS A 67 -0.67 -6.85 4.52
C CYS A 67 -1.15 -6.99 3.07
N PHE A 68 -1.28 -8.22 2.56
CA PHE A 68 -1.81 -8.44 1.21
C PHE A 68 -3.26 -7.99 1.06
N ALA A 69 -4.10 -8.21 2.06
CA ALA A 69 -5.48 -7.73 2.06
C ALA A 69 -5.55 -6.19 2.00
N VAL A 70 -4.72 -5.49 2.77
CA VAL A 70 -4.61 -4.02 2.72
C VAL A 70 -4.16 -3.54 1.33
N VAL A 71 -3.17 -4.20 0.74
CA VAL A 71 -2.70 -3.89 -0.63
C VAL A 71 -3.82 -4.07 -1.65
N LEU A 72 -4.53 -5.19 -1.62
CA LEU A 72 -5.65 -5.46 -2.52
C LEU A 72 -6.77 -4.40 -2.37
N LEU A 73 -7.14 -4.06 -1.14
CA LEU A 73 -8.11 -3.00 -0.87
C LEU A 73 -7.65 -1.66 -1.46
N GLY A 74 -6.38 -1.29 -1.27
CA GLY A 74 -5.80 -0.08 -1.85
C GLY A 74 -5.86 -0.06 -3.38
N VAL A 75 -5.53 -1.17 -4.04
CA VAL A 75 -5.61 -1.31 -5.50
C VAL A 75 -7.06 -1.18 -5.99
N VAL A 76 -8.00 -1.88 -5.38
CA VAL A 76 -9.42 -1.83 -5.77
C VAL A 76 -9.98 -0.43 -5.58
N LEU A 77 -9.71 0.23 -4.45
CA LEU A 77 -10.15 1.61 -4.20
C LEU A 77 -9.53 2.58 -5.19
N GLY A 78 -8.22 2.47 -5.46
CA GLY A 78 -7.51 3.32 -6.42
C GLY A 78 -8.06 3.19 -7.83
N ILE A 79 -8.27 1.96 -8.31
CA ILE A 79 -8.86 1.70 -9.63
C ILE A 79 -10.29 2.23 -9.68
N THR A 80 -11.11 1.96 -8.66
CA THR A 80 -12.50 2.43 -8.61
C THR A 80 -12.57 3.95 -8.64
N PHE A 81 -11.65 4.64 -7.95
CA PHE A 81 -11.57 6.10 -7.96
C PHE A 81 -11.22 6.66 -9.33
N ILE A 82 -10.19 6.11 -9.99
CA ILE A 82 -9.77 6.53 -11.33
C ILE A 82 -10.92 6.32 -12.33
N VAL A 83 -11.55 5.14 -12.29
CA VAL A 83 -12.66 4.79 -13.17
C VAL A 83 -13.89 5.68 -12.92
N ALA A 84 -14.33 5.83 -11.66
CA ALA A 84 -15.48 6.65 -11.32
C ALA A 84 -15.27 8.12 -11.75
N SER A 85 -14.09 8.68 -11.44
CA SER A 85 -13.70 10.03 -11.83
C SER A 85 -13.71 10.21 -13.36
N GLY A 86 -13.21 9.23 -14.12
CA GLY A 86 -13.24 9.23 -15.59
C GLY A 86 -14.66 9.23 -16.18
N PHE A 87 -15.64 8.65 -15.48
CA PHE A 87 -17.05 8.65 -15.89
C PHE A 87 -17.85 9.84 -15.31
N GLY A 88 -17.21 10.81 -14.66
CA GLY A 88 -17.89 11.98 -14.06
C GLY A 88 -18.70 11.67 -12.80
N LYS A 89 -18.50 10.50 -12.18
CA LYS A 89 -19.18 10.07 -10.94
C LYS A 89 -18.21 10.12 -9.76
N ALA A 90 -18.70 10.50 -8.59
CA ALA A 90 -17.89 10.58 -7.37
C ALA A 90 -18.01 9.28 -6.55
N LEU A 91 -16.89 8.84 -5.98
CA LEU A 91 -16.91 7.80 -4.95
C LEU A 91 -17.40 8.42 -3.65
N SER A 92 -18.61 8.02 -3.19
CA SER A 92 -19.10 8.34 -1.85
C SER A 92 -18.71 7.22 -0.89
N PHE A 93 -18.11 7.63 0.22
CA PHE A 93 -17.77 6.76 1.36
C PHE A 93 -18.81 6.91 2.49
N GLU A 94 -20.01 7.41 2.21
CA GLU A 94 -21.07 7.61 3.24
C GLU A 94 -21.58 6.30 3.86
N HIS A 95 -21.27 5.15 3.26
CA HIS A 95 -21.47 3.84 3.87
C HIS A 95 -20.14 3.07 3.88
N VAL A 96 -20.02 2.08 4.78
CA VAL A 96 -18.86 1.17 4.96
C VAL A 96 -18.34 0.57 3.63
N TYR A 97 -19.13 0.63 2.56
CA TYR A 97 -18.76 0.27 1.20
C TYR A 97 -18.80 1.48 0.24
N PRO A 98 -17.78 1.64 -0.63
CA PRO A 98 -17.74 2.72 -1.61
C PRO A 98 -18.89 2.57 -2.61
N THR A 99 -19.77 3.58 -2.70
CA THR A 99 -20.86 3.63 -3.67
C THR A 99 -20.68 4.80 -4.63
N ILE A 100 -21.06 4.61 -5.89
CA ILE A 100 -20.88 5.58 -6.96
C ILE A 100 -22.08 6.52 -6.97
N VAL A 101 -21.88 7.80 -6.66
CA VAL A 101 -22.92 8.85 -6.72
C VAL A 101 -22.60 9.87 -7.81
N ASN A 102 -23.62 10.44 -8.44
CA ASN A 102 -23.42 11.48 -9.46
C ASN A 102 -22.85 12.75 -8.81
N LYS A 103 -21.81 13.31 -9.42
CA LYS A 103 -21.19 14.57 -9.00
C LYS A 103 -22.14 15.71 -9.37
N LYS A 104 -22.71 16.39 -8.38
CA LYS A 104 -23.34 17.71 -8.58
C LYS A 104 -22.26 18.76 -8.79
#